data_AF-A0A0B4CS97-F1
#
_entry.id   AF-A0A0B4CS97-F1
#
_cell.length_a   1.000
_cell.length_b   1.000
_cell.length_c   1.000
_cell.angle_alpha   90.00
_cell.angle_beta   90.00
_cell.angle_gamma   90.00
#
_symmetry.space_group_name_H-M   'P 1'
#
loop_
_entity.id
_entity.type
_entity.pdbx_description
1 polymer ?
#
loop_
_entity_poly.entity_id
_entity_poly.type
_entity_poly.pdbx_seq_one_letter_code
_entity_poly.pdbx_strand_id
1 'polypeptide(L)'
;MKNQKFKELTLEQLYAQKKKIQSITIAIALLLMVAFCILFYFAISTKKFVLIAPAIGSFMTLLPTLIILTQINEEIKYRNSQ
;
A
#
# COMPACT_ATOMS: atom_id res chain seq x y z
N MET A 1 0.18 -15.81 -5.81
CA MET A 1 -0.91 -16.13 -6.76
C MET A 1 -0.59 -15.45 -8.08
N LYS A 2 -0.55 -16.25 -9.15
CA LYS A 2 0.09 -15.98 -10.44
C LYS A 2 -0.70 -14.97 -11.27
N ASN A 3 0.02 -14.08 -11.94
CA ASN A 3 -0.38 -12.89 -12.71
C ASN A 3 -1.29 -13.14 -13.94
N GLN A 4 -2.32 -13.96 -13.81
CA GLN A 4 -3.30 -14.19 -14.88
C GLN A 4 -4.52 -13.26 -14.77
N LYS A 5 -4.79 -12.76 -13.56
CA LYS A 5 -5.97 -11.92 -13.29
C LYS A 5 -5.94 -10.56 -13.98
N PHE A 6 -4.76 -9.96 -14.21
CA PHE A 6 -4.64 -8.65 -14.86
C PHE A 6 -4.62 -8.75 -16.39
N LYS A 7 -4.21 -9.90 -16.95
CA LYS A 7 -4.19 -10.10 -18.39
C LYS A 7 -5.61 -10.15 -18.99
N GLU A 8 -6.57 -10.62 -18.21
CA GLU A 8 -7.98 -10.73 -18.61
C GLU A 8 -8.78 -9.43 -18.45
N LEU A 9 -8.25 -8.42 -17.73
CA LEU A 9 -8.93 -7.14 -17.56
C LEU A 9 -8.71 -6.22 -18.77
N THR A 10 -9.69 -5.36 -19.06
CA THR A 10 -9.55 -4.27 -20.04
C THR A 10 -8.68 -3.13 -19.48
N LEU A 11 -8.13 -2.27 -20.37
CA LEU A 11 -7.30 -1.13 -19.95
C LEU A 11 -8.02 -0.22 -18.95
N GLU A 12 -9.29 0.07 -19.18
CA GLU A 12 -10.12 0.89 -18.28
C GLU A 12 -10.24 0.26 -16.89
N GLN A 13 -10.41 -1.07 -16.83
CA GLN A 13 -10.49 -1.78 -15.56
C GLN A 13 -9.12 -1.81 -14.83
N LEU A 14 -7.99 -1.84 -15.55
CA LEU A 14 -6.66 -1.69 -14.95
C LEU A 14 -6.46 -0.31 -14.33
N TYR A 15 -6.86 0.76 -15.03
CA TYR A 15 -6.81 2.12 -14.50
C TYR A 15 -7.72 2.29 -13.28
N ALA A 16 -8.93 1.73 -13.31
CA ALA A 16 -9.85 1.73 -12.19
C ALA A 16 -9.27 0.99 -10.97
N GLN A 17 -8.65 -0.19 -11.17
CA GLN A 17 -7.98 -0.91 -10.09
C GLN A 17 -6.79 -0.14 -9.52
N LYS A 18 -5.95 0.47 -10.37
CA LYS A 18 -4.84 1.31 -9.93
C LYS A 18 -5.32 2.43 -9.01
N LYS A 19 -6.37 3.15 -9.42
CA LYS A 19 -6.97 4.24 -8.65
C LYS A 19 -7.58 3.75 -7.33
N LYS A 20 -8.23 2.58 -7.35
CA LYS A 20 -8.79 1.95 -6.14
C LYS A 20 -7.70 1.61 -5.13
N ILE A 21 -6.63 0.96 -5.58
CA ILE A 21 -5.49 0.57 -4.72
C ILE A 21 -4.80 1.82 -4.16
N GLN A 22 -4.58 2.85 -4.98
CA GLN A 22 -4.02 4.12 -4.50
C GLN A 22 -4.91 4.78 -3.45
N SER A 23 -6.23 4.86 -3.68
CA SER A 23 -7.17 5.43 -2.71
C SER A 23 -7.15 4.69 -1.37
N ILE A 24 -7.17 3.36 -1.40
CA ILE A 24 -7.07 2.52 -0.19
C ILE A 24 -5.72 2.73 0.50
N THR A 25 -4.63 2.83 -0.26
CA THR A 25 -3.29 3.07 0.29
C THR A 25 -3.21 4.41 1.01
N ILE A 26 -3.80 5.47 0.44
CA ILE A 26 -3.87 6.79 1.07
C ILE A 26 -4.69 6.75 2.37
N ALA A 27 -5.84 6.06 2.36
CA ALA A 27 -6.65 5.89 3.56
C ALA A 27 -5.89 5.15 4.68
N ILE A 28 -5.16 4.08 4.33
CA ILE A 28 -4.31 3.35 5.28
C ILE A 28 -3.17 4.23 5.80
N ALA A 29 -2.54 5.02 4.93
CA ALA A 29 -1.45 5.93 5.33
C ALA A 29 -1.93 6.98 6.34
N LEU A 30 -3.12 7.54 6.15
CA LEU A 30 -3.73 8.48 7.12
C LEU A 30 -4.01 7.81 8.46
N LEU A 31 -4.59 6.61 8.46
CA LEU A 31 -4.85 5.80 9.65
C LEU A 31 -3.56 5.49 10.42
N LEU A 32 -2.51 5.10 9.70
CA LEU A 32 -1.19 4.85 10.27
C LEU A 32 -0.62 6.13 10.88
N MET A 33 -0.72 7.28 10.21
CA MET A 33 -0.22 8.54 10.73
C MET A 33 -0.86 8.92 12.07
N VAL A 34 -2.19 8.73 12.21
CA VAL A 34 -2.89 8.95 13.48
C VAL A 34 -2.40 7.97 14.55
N ALA A 35 -2.31 6.68 14.22
CA ALA A 35 -1.81 5.66 15.14
C ALA A 35 -0.37 5.95 15.60
N PHE A 36 0.48 6.43 14.69
CA PHE A 36 1.83 6.86 14.96
C PHE A 36 1.89 8.01 15.96
N CYS A 37 1.08 9.05 15.78
CA CYS A 37 1.00 10.17 16.74
C CYS A 37 0.63 9.69 18.14
N ILE A 38 -0.34 8.77 18.26
CA ILE A 38 -0.76 8.19 19.54
C ILE A 38 0.38 7.39 20.17
N LEU A 39 1.04 6.52 19.41
CA LEU A 39 2.17 5.73 19.88
C LEU A 39 3.35 6.62 20.31
N PHE A 40 3.60 7.72 19.59
CA PHE A 40 4.65 8.68 19.94
C PHE A 40 4.35 9.38 21.27
N TYR A 41 3.12 9.87 21.45
CA TYR A 41 2.67 10.46 22.70
C TYR A 41 2.81 9.47 23.86
N PHE A 42 2.38 8.22 23.65
CA PHE A 42 2.44 7.19 24.68
C PHE A 42 3.89 6.80 25.01
N ALA A 43 4.76 6.68 24.01
CA ALA A 43 6.16 6.34 24.18
C ALA A 43 6.92 7.39 25.01
N ILE A 44 6.61 8.68 24.81
CA ILE A 44 7.18 9.77 25.61
C ILE A 44 6.65 9.74 27.04
N SER A 45 5.34 9.63 27.22
CA SER A 45 4.72 9.61 28.56
C SER A 45 5.11 8.39 29.40
N THR A 46 5.28 7.22 28.78
CA THR A 46 5.63 5.97 29.50
C THR A 46 7.12 5.63 29.47
N LYS A 47 7.96 6.39 28.75
CA LYS A 47 9.39 6.12 28.49
C LYS A 47 9.67 4.72 27.92
N LYS A 48 8.67 4.06 27.33
CA LYS A 48 8.79 2.71 26.74
C LYS A 48 8.88 2.80 25.22
N PHE A 49 10.10 2.92 24.72
CA PHE A 49 10.42 2.97 23.29
C PHE A 49 10.11 1.68 22.50
N VAL A 50 9.80 0.58 23.22
CA VAL A 50 9.38 -0.70 22.61
C VAL A 50 8.11 -0.53 21.76
N LEU A 51 7.26 0.47 22.05
CA LEU A 51 6.08 0.80 21.26
C LEU A 51 6.39 1.28 19.83
N ILE A 52 7.66 1.52 19.50
CA ILE A 52 8.12 1.89 18.15
C ILE A 52 8.40 0.64 17.29
N ALA A 53 8.59 -0.55 17.88
CA ALA A 53 8.82 -1.76 17.09
C ALA A 53 7.67 -2.14 16.12
N PRO A 54 6.37 -2.03 16.51
CA PRO A 54 5.24 -2.31 15.63
C PRO A 54 5.17 -1.39 14.40
N ALA A 55 5.72 -0.18 14.52
CA ALA A 55 5.79 0.76 13.41
C ALA A 55 6.67 0.29 12.26
N ILE A 56 7.78 -0.36 12.59
CA ILE A 56 8.71 -0.90 11.58
C ILE A 56 8.09 -2.16 10.95
N GLY A 57 7.40 -2.97 11.76
CA GLY A 57 6.69 -4.16 11.27
C GLY A 57 5.52 -3.83 10.33
N SER A 58 4.84 -2.69 10.53
CA SER A 58 3.71 -2.30 9.67
C SER A 58 4.15 -1.96 8.24
N PHE A 59 5.39 -1.51 8.02
CA PHE A 59 5.91 -1.29 6.66
C PHE A 59 5.94 -2.57 5.81
N MET A 60 6.15 -3.75 6.42
CA MET A 60 6.16 -5.03 5.70
C MET A 60 4.79 -5.34 5.06
N THR A 61 3.70 -4.84 5.65
CA THR A 61 2.34 -5.03 5.13
C THR A 61 2.07 -4.26 3.84
N LEU A 62 2.91 -3.27 3.49
CA LEU A 62 2.78 -2.50 2.26
C LEU A 62 3.43 -3.18 1.04
N LEU A 63 4.31 -4.16 1.25
CA LEU A 63 5.03 -4.85 0.17
C LEU A 63 4.10 -5.51 -0.88
N PRO A 64 3.04 -6.25 -0.49
CA PRO A 64 2.13 -6.85 -1.47
C PRO A 64 1.42 -5.80 -2.33
N THR A 65 1.06 -4.66 -1.73
CA THR A 65 0.41 -3.53 -2.42
C THR A 65 1.33 -2.92 -3.47
N LEU A 66 2.62 -2.74 -3.14
CA LEU A 66 3.61 -2.23 -4.09
C LEU A 66 3.84 -3.20 -5.25
N ILE A 67 3.93 -4.50 -4.98
CA ILE A 67 4.10 -5.54 -6.02
C ILE A 67 2.92 -5.51 -6.99
N ILE A 68 1.69 -5.48 -6.48
CA ILE A 68 0.47 -5.42 -7.30
C ILE A 68 0.43 -4.13 -8.13
N LEU A 69 0.80 -2.98 -7.53
CA LEU A 69 0.78 -1.70 -8.23
C LEU A 69 1.81 -1.66 -9.38
N THR A 70 3.01 -2.22 -9.17
CA THR A 70 4.04 -2.32 -10.20
C THR A 70 3.58 -3.22 -11.35
N GLN A 71 3.00 -4.38 -11.05
CA GLN A 71 2.46 -5.29 -12.07
C GLN A 71 1.36 -4.65 -12.92
N ILE A 72 0.42 -3.94 -12.30
CA ILE A 72 -0.63 -3.20 -13.02
C ILE A 72 -0.01 -2.11 -13.90
N ASN A 73 1.02 -1.40 -13.41
CA ASN A 73 1.67 -0.33 -14.16
C ASN A 73 2.48 -0.84 -15.36
N GLU A 74 3.18 -1.96 -15.21
CA GLU A 74 3.90 -2.63 -16.30
C GLU A 74 2.93 -3.13 -17.37
N GLU A 75 1.80 -3.72 -16.98
CA GLU A 75 0.77 -4.19 -17.91
C GLU A 75 0.10 -3.02 -18.67
N ILE A 76 -0.20 -1.90 -17.99
CA ILE A 76 -0.69 -0.67 -18.66
C ILE A 76 0.35 -0.15 -19.66
N LYS A 77 1.62 -0.10 -19.28
CA LYS A 77 2.69 0.41 -20.15
C LYS A 77 2.88 -0.47 -21.38
N TYR A 78 2.86 -1.79 -21.21
CA TYR A 78 2.95 -2.76 -22.29
C TYR A 78 1.81 -2.56 -23.31
N ARG A 79 0.57 -2.42 -22.84
CA ARG A 79 -0.61 -2.25 -23.70
C ARG A 79 -0.71 -0.88 -24.38
N ASN A 80 -0.19 0.18 -23.78
CA ASN A 80 -0.10 1.50 -24.42
C ASN A 80 1.09 1.62 -25.40
N SER A 81 2.03 0.67 -25.37
CA SER A 81 3.19 0.64 -26.28
C SER A 81 2.99 -0.32 -27.47
N GLN A 82 1.87 -1.03 -27.53
CA GLN A 82 1.36 -1.71 -28.73
C GLN A 82 0.50 -0.75 -29.54
#